data_AF-A0A974S8F5-F1
#
_entry.id   AF-A0A974S8F5-F1
#
_cell.length_a   1.000
_cell.length_b   1.000
_cell.length_c   1.000
_cell.angle_alpha   90.00
_cell.angle_beta   90.00
_cell.angle_gamma   90.00
#
_symmetry.space_group_name_H-M   'P 1'
#
loop_
_entity.id
_entity.type
_entity.pdbx_description
1 polymer ?
#
loop_
_entity_poly.entity_id
_entity_poly.type
_entity_poly.pdbx_seq_one_letter_code
_entity_poly.pdbx_strand_id
1 'polypeptide(L)'
;MLFALPAAAPPVETYGRLATLEQVLVSPDGTKLAYVRPEGESRKIMVQNLADGKMLAAVGVGNEKLRDVFWVGNGRVAFSTSTTSRIRSNSSSIEFTGRSEIWQTRVYDIEKHTFQLVLDKTPGVGNFTNGGVDVGIVDGVPSIYAVAMRISGVDSLESLYRVDVAGGPTRLLDSGPSIGAINTNWVLDGTGATIAKTEYDRKDGDWRLLVRVGPKWYPVLSENAPLDEPLVVGLGPARTPC
;
A
#
# COMPACT_ATOMS: atom_id res chain seq x y z
N MET A 1 -1.00 -52.10 -29.86
CA MET A 1 -2.09 -51.19 -29.42
C MET A 1 -1.91 -50.94 -27.94
N LEU A 2 -1.58 -49.71 -27.53
CA LEU A 2 -1.64 -49.30 -26.12
C LEU A 2 -2.96 -48.55 -25.90
N PHE A 3 -3.76 -48.98 -24.93
CA PHE A 3 -4.92 -48.24 -24.44
C PHE A 3 -4.47 -47.29 -23.32
N ALA A 4 -4.87 -46.02 -23.39
CA ALA A 4 -4.76 -45.08 -22.29
C ALA A 4 -5.89 -45.32 -21.29
N LEU A 5 -5.56 -45.52 -20.01
CA LEU A 5 -6.55 -45.59 -18.94
C LEU A 5 -7.11 -44.18 -18.66
N PRO A 6 -8.42 -44.05 -18.37
CA PRO A 6 -8.99 -42.77 -17.98
C PRO A 6 -8.40 -42.31 -16.65
N ALA A 7 -7.93 -41.05 -16.60
CA ALA A 7 -7.45 -40.46 -15.36
C ALA A 7 -8.61 -40.30 -14.38
N ALA A 8 -8.46 -40.83 -13.16
CA ALA A 8 -9.42 -40.60 -12.09
C ALA A 8 -9.48 -39.09 -11.77
N ALA A 9 -10.69 -38.55 -11.61
CA ALA A 9 -10.87 -37.15 -11.22
C ALA A 9 -10.20 -36.90 -9.85
N PRO A 10 -9.51 -35.77 -9.65
CA PRO A 10 -8.93 -35.43 -8.35
C PRO A 10 -10.01 -35.41 -7.25
N PRO A 11 -9.71 -35.87 -6.03
CA PRO A 11 -10.64 -35.78 -4.90
C PRO A 11 -11.09 -34.34 -4.66
N VAL A 12 -12.35 -34.14 -4.26
CA VAL A 12 -12.95 -32.79 -4.07
C VAL A 12 -12.17 -31.95 -3.05
N GLU A 13 -11.56 -32.61 -2.07
CA GLU A 13 -10.70 -32.00 -1.05
C GLU A 13 -9.48 -31.31 -1.65
N THR A 14 -9.01 -31.75 -2.83
CA THR A 14 -7.90 -31.11 -3.55
C THR A 14 -8.23 -29.66 -3.91
N TYR A 15 -9.50 -29.37 -4.20
CA TYR A 15 -9.96 -28.03 -4.55
C TYR A 15 -10.32 -27.18 -3.33
N GLY A 16 -10.44 -27.79 -2.14
CA GLY A 16 -10.75 -27.11 -0.88
C GLY A 16 -9.55 -26.87 0.04
N ARG A 17 -8.34 -27.31 -0.35
CA ARG A 17 -7.12 -27.09 0.44
C ARG A 17 -6.73 -25.62 0.42
N LEU A 18 -6.46 -25.07 1.61
CA LEU A 18 -5.87 -23.75 1.74
C LEU A 18 -4.49 -23.71 1.09
N ALA A 19 -4.14 -22.55 0.54
CA ALA A 19 -2.83 -22.31 -0.03
C ALA A 19 -1.75 -22.59 1.03
N THR A 20 -0.70 -23.33 0.64
CA THR A 20 0.45 -23.55 1.52
C THR A 20 1.36 -22.33 1.60
N LEU A 21 1.30 -21.47 0.58
CA LEU A 21 2.03 -20.22 0.44
C LEU A 21 1.13 -19.16 -0.20
N GLU A 22 1.25 -17.93 0.24
CA GLU A 22 0.58 -16.75 -0.30
C GLU A 22 1.65 -15.67 -0.58
N GLN A 23 1.34 -14.71 -1.48
CA GLN A 23 2.17 -13.52 -1.77
C GLN A 23 3.69 -13.78 -1.84
N VAL A 24 4.12 -14.56 -2.83
CA VAL A 24 5.54 -14.91 -3.04
C VAL A 24 6.24 -13.79 -3.83
N LEU A 25 7.31 -13.24 -3.27
CA LEU A 25 7.98 -12.02 -3.74
C LEU A 25 9.50 -12.19 -3.72
N VAL A 26 10.16 -11.89 -4.84
CA VAL A 26 11.62 -11.87 -4.94
C VAL A 26 12.14 -10.47 -4.60
N SER A 27 13.26 -10.38 -3.87
CA SER A 27 13.90 -9.09 -3.59
C SER A 27 14.37 -8.39 -4.88
N PRO A 28 14.51 -7.06 -4.90
CA PRO A 28 14.96 -6.34 -6.09
C PRO A 28 16.29 -6.83 -6.67
N ASP A 29 17.22 -7.27 -5.81
CA ASP A 29 18.51 -7.87 -6.22
C ASP A 29 18.45 -9.36 -6.60
N GLY A 30 17.29 -10.01 -6.50
CA GLY A 30 17.12 -11.42 -6.82
C GLY A 30 17.69 -12.39 -5.78
N THR A 31 18.19 -11.93 -4.64
CA THR A 31 18.92 -12.79 -3.68
C THR A 31 18.05 -13.38 -2.57
N LYS A 32 16.84 -12.86 -2.36
CA LYS A 32 15.96 -13.26 -1.26
C LYS A 32 14.55 -13.50 -1.75
N LEU A 33 13.86 -14.39 -1.04
CA LEU A 33 12.45 -14.68 -1.22
C LEU A 33 11.70 -14.30 0.05
N ALA A 34 10.66 -13.49 -0.10
CA ALA A 34 9.65 -13.27 0.91
C ALA A 34 8.38 -14.01 0.50
N TYR A 35 7.71 -14.65 1.45
CA TYR A 35 6.43 -15.31 1.20
C TYR A 35 5.60 -15.37 2.48
N VAL A 36 4.29 -15.47 2.32
CA VAL A 36 3.36 -15.61 3.44
C VAL A 36 3.02 -17.08 3.62
N ARG A 37 3.08 -17.55 4.87
CA ARG A 37 2.63 -18.88 5.26
C ARG A 37 1.41 -18.75 6.18
N PRO A 38 0.25 -19.28 5.79
CA PRO A 38 -0.89 -19.39 6.68
C PRO A 38 -0.60 -20.32 7.87
N GLU A 39 -1.02 -19.92 9.07
CA GLU A 39 -0.90 -20.70 10.31
C GLU A 39 -2.21 -20.56 11.12
N GLY A 40 -3.16 -21.46 10.83
CA GLY A 40 -4.53 -21.34 11.32
C GLY A 40 -5.20 -20.07 10.78
N GLU A 41 -5.64 -19.20 11.67
CA GLU A 41 -6.23 -17.89 11.31
C GLU A 41 -5.18 -16.77 11.16
N SER A 42 -3.94 -17.04 11.55
CA SER A 42 -2.83 -16.09 11.51
C SER A 42 -1.96 -16.28 10.27
N ARG A 43 -1.07 -15.32 10.01
CA ARG A 43 -0.09 -15.37 8.93
C ARG A 43 1.31 -15.11 9.47
N LYS A 44 2.29 -15.83 8.94
CA LYS A 44 3.72 -15.53 9.11
C LYS A 44 4.33 -15.11 7.78
N ILE A 45 5.03 -13.98 7.78
CA ILE A 45 5.88 -13.56 6.67
C ILE A 45 7.24 -14.21 6.86
N MET A 46 7.64 -15.02 5.90
CA MET A 46 8.88 -15.76 5.88
C MET A 46 9.84 -15.07 4.91
N VAL A 47 11.09 -14.92 5.30
CA VAL A 47 12.16 -14.40 4.43
C VAL A 47 13.31 -15.38 4.44
N GLN A 48 13.76 -15.80 3.27
CA GLN A 48 14.90 -16.70 3.10
C GLN A 48 15.84 -16.23 2.01
N ASN A 49 17.09 -16.66 2.09
CA ASN A 49 18.03 -16.56 1.00
C ASN A 49 17.58 -17.49 -0.13
N LEU A 50 17.53 -16.97 -1.35
CA LEU A 50 17.03 -17.71 -2.51
C LEU A 50 18.00 -18.82 -2.96
N ALA A 51 19.30 -18.63 -2.77
CA ALA A 51 20.32 -19.55 -3.29
C ALA A 51 20.44 -20.85 -2.51
N ASP A 52 20.34 -20.80 -1.17
CA ASP A 52 20.54 -21.94 -0.28
C ASP A 52 19.30 -22.29 0.57
N GLY A 53 18.22 -21.50 0.45
CA GLY A 53 17.00 -21.68 1.25
C GLY A 53 17.17 -21.34 2.73
N LYS A 54 18.27 -20.71 3.13
CA LYS A 54 18.51 -20.35 4.52
C LYS A 54 17.48 -19.32 4.98
N MET A 55 16.73 -19.67 6.03
CA MET A 55 15.80 -18.74 6.67
C MET A 55 16.56 -17.54 7.27
N LEU A 56 16.14 -16.34 6.90
CA LEU A 56 16.67 -15.06 7.38
C LEU A 56 15.73 -14.42 8.41
N ALA A 57 14.42 -14.54 8.22
CA ALA A 57 13.43 -14.02 9.16
C ALA A 57 12.10 -14.79 9.10
N ALA A 58 11.37 -14.77 10.22
CA ALA A 58 10.00 -15.21 10.32
C ALA A 58 9.23 -14.21 11.20
N VAL A 59 8.27 -13.51 10.60
CA VAL A 59 7.55 -12.40 11.22
C VAL A 59 6.08 -12.79 11.36
N GLY A 60 5.58 -12.85 12.59
CA GLY A 60 4.15 -13.04 12.85
C GLY A 60 3.38 -11.74 12.63
N VAL A 61 2.28 -11.80 11.86
CA VAL A 61 1.39 -10.64 11.61
C VAL A 61 0.37 -10.45 12.74
N GLY A 62 0.14 -11.49 13.56
CA GLY A 62 -0.86 -11.48 14.62
C GLY A 62 -2.27 -11.77 14.08
N ASN A 63 -3.28 -11.20 14.76
CA ASN A 63 -4.70 -11.42 14.43
C ASN A 63 -5.27 -10.34 13.48
N GLU A 64 -4.42 -9.43 13.01
CA GLU A 64 -4.80 -8.42 12.03
C GLU A 64 -4.90 -9.04 10.63
N LYS A 65 -5.75 -8.47 9.77
CA LYS A 65 -5.83 -8.92 8.37
C LYS A 65 -4.57 -8.47 7.66
N LEU A 66 -3.77 -9.41 7.16
CA LEU A 66 -2.69 -9.09 6.23
C LEU A 66 -3.30 -8.67 4.89
N ARG A 67 -2.91 -7.50 4.39
CA ARG A 67 -3.40 -6.95 3.12
C ARG A 67 -2.36 -7.13 2.03
N ASP A 68 -1.16 -6.64 2.28
CA ASP A 68 -0.07 -6.64 1.31
C ASP A 68 1.27 -6.88 1.99
N VAL A 69 2.20 -7.46 1.22
CA VAL A 69 3.62 -7.62 1.56
C VAL A 69 4.43 -7.12 0.36
N PHE A 70 5.52 -6.40 0.61
CA PHE A 70 6.38 -5.89 -0.44
C PHE A 70 7.80 -5.64 0.08
N TRP A 71 8.76 -5.65 -0.84
CA TRP A 71 10.15 -5.32 -0.55
C TRP A 71 10.35 -3.80 -0.48
N VAL A 72 11.16 -3.34 0.46
CA VAL A 72 11.61 -1.94 0.54
C VAL A 72 13.12 -1.91 0.47
N GLY A 73 13.63 -1.89 -0.77
CA GLY A 73 15.02 -2.24 -1.05
C GLY A 73 15.30 -3.72 -0.75
N ASN A 74 16.58 -4.08 -0.56
CA ASN A 74 17.00 -5.49 -0.41
C ASN A 74 17.07 -5.98 1.05
N GLY A 75 17.02 -5.05 2.02
CA GLY A 75 17.22 -5.36 3.44
C GLY A 75 15.96 -5.30 4.30
N ARG A 76 14.82 -4.94 3.71
CA ARG A 76 13.57 -4.71 4.46
C ARG A 76 12.38 -5.29 3.71
N VAL A 77 11.46 -5.85 4.48
CA VAL A 77 10.12 -6.21 4.01
C VAL A 77 9.14 -5.34 4.77
N ALA A 78 8.19 -4.77 4.04
CA ALA A 78 7.07 -4.05 4.63
C ALA A 78 5.78 -4.80 4.34
N PHE A 79 4.81 -4.58 5.20
CA PHE A 79 3.50 -5.18 5.08
C PHE A 79 2.43 -4.25 5.63
N SER A 80 1.29 -4.28 4.96
CA SER A 80 0.10 -3.54 5.37
C SER A 80 -0.88 -4.49 6.03
N THR A 81 -1.41 -4.07 7.16
CA THR A 81 -2.47 -4.79 7.88
C THR A 81 -3.69 -3.91 8.02
N SER A 82 -4.84 -4.55 8.22
CA SER A 82 -6.04 -3.85 8.61
C SER A 82 -6.79 -4.51 9.76
N THR A 83 -7.45 -3.67 10.55
CA THR A 83 -8.36 -4.11 11.62
C THR A 83 -9.69 -3.38 11.46
N THR A 84 -10.79 -4.13 11.60
CA THR A 84 -12.13 -3.55 11.64
C THR A 84 -12.47 -3.17 13.08
N SER A 85 -12.47 -1.87 13.39
CA SER A 85 -12.71 -1.35 14.74
C SER A 85 -13.70 -0.19 14.72
N ARG A 86 -14.34 0.09 15.86
CA ARG A 86 -15.07 1.35 16.02
C ARG A 86 -14.06 2.44 16.34
N ILE A 87 -13.87 3.37 15.42
CA ILE A 87 -13.10 4.58 15.69
C ILE A 87 -14.02 5.52 16.47
N ARG A 88 -13.70 5.76 17.75
CA ARG A 88 -14.32 6.87 18.48
C ARG A 88 -13.54 8.12 18.13
N SER A 89 -14.07 8.91 17.20
CA SER A 89 -13.57 10.27 17.00
C SER A 89 -14.08 11.16 18.13
N ASN A 90 -13.17 11.94 18.73
CA ASN A 90 -13.51 13.07 19.59
C ASN A 90 -13.52 14.40 18.80
N SER A 91 -13.33 14.34 17.48
CA SER A 91 -13.38 15.49 16.59
C SER A 91 -14.82 15.76 16.15
N SER A 92 -15.25 17.03 16.26
CA SER A 92 -16.51 17.51 15.73
C SER A 92 -16.57 17.57 14.20
N SER A 93 -15.44 17.37 13.51
CA SER A 93 -15.35 17.42 12.04
C SER A 93 -15.34 16.05 11.36
N ILE A 94 -15.16 14.95 12.09
CA ILE A 94 -15.19 13.59 11.54
C ILE A 94 -15.99 12.70 12.48
N GLU A 95 -17.20 12.35 12.06
CA GLU A 95 -17.98 11.30 12.71
C GLU A 95 -17.74 9.97 11.99
N PHE A 96 -16.93 9.09 12.57
CA PHE A 96 -16.92 7.69 12.15
C PHE A 96 -18.16 7.00 12.72
N THR A 97 -19.28 7.04 11.99
CA THR A 97 -20.51 6.35 12.40
C THR A 97 -20.36 4.85 12.12
N GLY A 98 -19.92 4.08 13.13
CA GLY A 98 -19.88 2.62 13.06
C GLY A 98 -18.48 2.03 13.09
N ARG A 99 -18.33 0.83 12.51
CA ARG A 99 -17.02 0.17 12.40
C ARG A 99 -16.36 0.66 11.11
N SER A 100 -15.10 1.04 11.21
CA SER A 100 -14.25 1.42 10.09
C SER A 100 -13.10 0.45 9.99
N GLU A 101 -12.60 0.26 8.78
CA GLU A 101 -11.36 -0.45 8.57
C GLU A 101 -10.17 0.50 8.72
N ILE A 102 -9.27 0.16 9.63
CA ILE A 102 -8.08 0.93 9.95
C ILE A 102 -6.89 0.22 9.33
N TRP A 103 -6.12 0.93 8.51
CA TRP A 103 -4.92 0.40 7.86
C TRP A 103 -3.66 0.88 8.57
N GLN A 104 -2.67 -0.01 8.70
CA GLN A 104 -1.34 0.31 9.18
C GLN A 104 -0.31 -0.36 8.29
N THR A 105 0.84 0.28 8.11
CA THR A 105 1.97 -0.32 7.40
C THR A 105 3.18 -0.38 8.31
N ARG A 106 3.81 -1.56 8.39
CA ARG A 106 5.01 -1.79 9.20
C ARG A 106 6.16 -2.19 8.30
N VAL A 107 7.35 -1.70 8.62
CA VAL A 107 8.60 -2.06 7.96
C VAL A 107 9.41 -2.90 8.92
N TYR A 108 9.84 -4.07 8.47
CA TYR A 108 10.74 -4.95 9.19
C TYR A 108 12.14 -4.90 8.57
N ASP A 109 13.14 -4.57 9.39
CA ASP A 109 14.55 -4.63 9.03
C ASP A 109 15.08 -6.03 9.33
N ILE A 110 15.52 -6.74 8.28
CA ILE A 110 15.88 -8.16 8.36
C ILE A 110 17.15 -8.36 9.19
N GLU A 111 18.12 -7.47 9.04
CA GLU A 111 19.41 -7.58 9.74
C GLU A 111 19.27 -7.16 11.21
N LYS A 112 18.55 -6.07 11.46
CA LYS A 112 18.39 -5.53 12.82
C LYS A 112 17.30 -6.23 13.62
N HIS A 113 16.44 -7.01 12.96
CA HIS A 113 15.26 -7.63 13.54
C HIS A 113 14.33 -6.63 14.26
N THR A 114 14.17 -5.43 13.68
CA THR A 114 13.39 -4.33 14.26
C THR A 114 12.21 -3.95 13.39
N PHE A 115 11.13 -3.49 14.02
CA PHE A 115 9.99 -2.89 13.33
C PHE A 115 10.01 -1.37 13.41
N GLN A 116 9.53 -0.75 12.33
CA GLN A 116 9.10 0.63 12.31
C GLN A 116 7.66 0.69 11.81
N LEU A 117 6.78 1.38 12.55
CA LEU A 117 5.45 1.73 12.05
C LEU A 117 5.57 2.96 11.15
N VAL A 118 5.01 2.87 9.94
CA VAL A 118 4.98 3.96 8.97
C VAL A 118 4.18 5.13 9.57
N LEU A 119 4.71 6.35 9.42
CA LEU A 119 4.17 7.61 9.94
C LEU A 119 4.18 7.81 11.47
N ASP A 120 4.56 6.81 12.27
CA ASP A 120 4.51 6.86 13.75
C ASP A 120 5.19 8.08 14.39
N LYS A 121 6.27 8.57 13.77
CA LYS A 121 7.05 9.73 14.24
C LYS A 121 6.71 11.04 13.53
N THR A 122 5.57 11.11 12.83
CA THR A 122 5.20 12.27 12.00
C THR A 122 4.25 13.18 12.78
N PRO A 123 4.67 14.39 13.17
CA PRO A 123 3.84 15.28 13.99
C PRO A 123 2.53 15.67 13.30
N GLY A 124 1.40 15.59 14.02
CA GLY A 124 0.09 16.00 13.50
C GLY A 124 -0.55 15.02 12.51
N VAL A 125 0.00 13.81 12.40
CA VAL A 125 -0.46 12.75 11.50
C VAL A 125 -0.75 11.50 12.31
N GLY A 126 -1.89 10.86 12.04
CA GLY A 126 -2.19 9.56 12.64
C GLY A 126 -1.25 8.48 12.13
N ASN A 127 -0.99 7.44 12.93
CA ASN A 127 -0.20 6.28 12.53
C ASN A 127 -1.00 5.25 11.70
N PHE A 128 -1.98 5.75 10.93
CA PHE A 128 -2.85 4.98 10.06
C PHE A 128 -2.71 5.49 8.63
N THR A 129 -2.71 4.57 7.67
CA THR A 129 -2.71 4.90 6.25
C THR A 129 -4.14 4.90 5.72
N ASN A 130 -4.41 5.69 4.67
CA ASN A 130 -5.67 5.60 3.93
C ASN A 130 -5.52 4.53 2.83
N GLY A 131 -5.66 3.27 3.22
CA GLY A 131 -5.46 2.13 2.32
C GLY A 131 -4.01 1.64 2.27
N GLY A 132 -3.66 1.02 1.13
CA GLY A 132 -2.31 0.52 0.84
C GLY A 132 -1.28 1.64 0.69
N VAL A 133 -0.03 1.25 0.43
CA VAL A 133 1.07 2.17 0.19
C VAL A 133 1.82 1.78 -1.07
N ASP A 134 2.51 2.75 -1.67
CA ASP A 134 3.45 2.48 -2.75
C ASP A 134 4.88 2.43 -2.24
N VAL A 135 5.74 1.74 -2.98
CA VAL A 135 7.18 1.67 -2.70
C VAL A 135 7.98 2.11 -3.90
N GLY A 136 9.10 2.78 -3.63
CA GLY A 136 10.03 3.20 -4.65
C GLY A 136 11.45 3.35 -4.12
N ILE A 137 12.38 3.52 -5.04
CA ILE A 137 13.75 3.94 -4.74
C ILE A 137 13.93 5.31 -5.37
N VAL A 138 14.19 6.32 -4.55
CA VAL A 138 14.44 7.69 -5.03
C VAL A 138 15.79 8.15 -4.53
N ASP A 139 16.66 8.52 -5.45
CA ASP A 139 18.05 8.88 -5.19
C ASP A 139 18.82 7.80 -4.41
N GLY A 140 18.54 6.52 -4.74
CA GLY A 140 19.12 5.36 -4.06
C GLY A 140 18.54 5.08 -2.67
N VAL A 141 17.58 5.87 -2.19
CA VAL A 141 16.92 5.69 -0.90
C VAL A 141 15.62 4.92 -1.09
N PRO A 142 15.47 3.72 -0.49
CA PRO A 142 14.18 3.05 -0.41
C PRO A 142 13.19 3.89 0.39
N SER A 143 12.03 4.16 -0.20
CA SER A 143 10.99 5.01 0.37
C SER A 143 9.61 4.35 0.25
N ILE A 144 8.76 4.65 1.22
CA ILE A 144 7.34 4.32 1.21
C ILE A 144 6.56 5.61 0.94
N TYR A 145 5.54 5.51 0.09
CA TYR A 145 4.57 6.58 -0.16
C TYR A 145 3.25 6.20 0.47
N ALA A 146 2.83 6.99 1.45
CA ALA A 146 1.65 6.70 2.24
C ALA A 146 0.71 7.91 2.26
N VAL A 147 -0.55 7.67 1.94
CA VAL A 147 -1.62 8.64 2.17
C VAL A 147 -2.10 8.51 3.61
N ALA A 148 -2.25 9.63 4.31
CA ALA A 148 -2.75 9.67 5.68
C ALA A 148 -3.48 10.97 6.01
N MET A 149 -4.25 10.92 7.09
CA MET A 149 -4.94 12.09 7.63
C MET A 149 -3.95 13.00 8.36
N ARG A 150 -3.89 14.26 7.92
CA ARG A 150 -3.13 15.33 8.57
C ARG A 150 -4.07 16.35 9.17
N ILE A 151 -3.88 16.69 10.43
CA ILE A 151 -4.63 17.78 11.08
C ILE A 151 -3.98 19.12 10.73
N SER A 152 -4.77 20.05 10.19
CA SER A 152 -4.35 21.41 9.84
C SER A 152 -5.40 22.41 10.29
N GLY A 153 -5.23 22.98 11.49
CA GLY A 153 -6.25 23.83 12.09
C GLY A 153 -7.50 23.02 12.45
N VAL A 154 -8.65 23.38 11.87
CA VAL A 154 -9.92 22.65 12.02
C VAL A 154 -10.11 21.58 10.94
N ASP A 155 -9.28 21.60 9.90
CA ASP A 155 -9.37 20.69 8.76
C ASP A 155 -8.59 19.40 9.01
N SER A 156 -9.11 18.31 8.47
CA SER A 156 -8.43 17.02 8.42
C SER A 156 -8.18 16.69 6.96
N LEU A 157 -6.97 16.99 6.49
CA LEU A 157 -6.62 16.89 5.08
C LEU A 157 -6.14 15.47 4.76
N GLU A 158 -6.57 14.94 3.63
CA GLU A 158 -5.91 13.79 3.03
C GLU A 158 -4.55 14.24 2.50
N SER A 159 -3.45 13.59 2.89
CA SER A 159 -2.10 14.06 2.57
C SER A 159 -1.17 12.92 2.20
N LEU A 160 -0.37 13.13 1.14
CA LEU A 160 0.62 12.18 0.68
C LEU A 160 1.97 12.45 1.32
N TYR A 161 2.56 11.41 1.90
CA TYR A 161 3.88 11.46 2.53
C TYR A 161 4.86 10.52 1.84
N ARG A 162 6.12 10.94 1.79
CA ARG A 162 7.28 10.07 1.55
C ARG A 162 7.96 9.75 2.87
N VAL A 163 8.14 8.47 3.19
CA VAL A 163 8.83 7.99 4.39
C VAL A 163 10.12 7.29 3.97
N ASP A 164 11.26 7.82 4.40
CA ASP A 164 12.57 7.21 4.17
C ASP A 164 12.85 6.14 5.23
N VAL A 165 12.71 4.87 4.84
CA VAL A 165 12.73 3.74 5.80
C VAL A 165 14.14 3.40 6.32
N ALA A 166 15.18 4.06 5.83
CA ALA A 166 16.55 3.95 6.32
C ALA A 166 16.85 4.87 7.51
N GLY A 167 15.81 5.40 8.17
CA GLY A 167 15.94 6.36 9.28
C GLY A 167 15.97 7.82 8.83
N GLY A 168 15.59 8.10 7.59
CA GLY A 168 15.45 9.46 7.07
C GLY A 168 14.13 10.12 7.50
N PRO A 169 13.97 11.42 7.19
CA PRO A 169 12.77 12.15 7.57
C PRO A 169 11.54 11.70 6.76
N THR A 170 10.37 11.76 7.39
CA THR A 170 9.10 11.80 6.67
C THR A 170 8.92 13.17 6.02
N ARG A 171 8.53 13.21 4.75
CA ARG A 171 8.28 14.45 4.00
C ARG A 171 6.83 14.48 3.52
N LEU A 172 6.15 15.60 3.71
CA LEU A 172 4.87 15.88 3.05
C LEU A 172 5.13 16.22 1.58
N LEU A 173 4.49 15.53 0.65
CA LEU A 173 4.63 15.77 -0.79
C LEU A 173 3.51 16.63 -1.35
N ASP A 174 2.28 16.35 -0.94
CA ASP A 174 1.09 17.10 -1.36
C ASP A 174 -0.05 16.89 -0.36
N SER A 175 -1.02 17.80 -0.38
CA SER A 175 -2.26 17.69 0.40
C SER A 175 -3.46 17.84 -0.53
N GLY A 176 -4.41 16.93 -0.38
CA GLY A 176 -5.72 17.00 -1.00
C GLY A 176 -6.70 17.79 -0.13
N PRO A 177 -7.98 17.80 -0.53
CA PRO A 177 -9.06 18.38 0.26
C PRO A 177 -9.25 17.70 1.62
N SER A 178 -10.17 18.25 2.42
CA SER A 178 -10.58 17.62 3.68
C SER A 178 -11.13 16.21 3.41
N ILE A 179 -10.70 15.26 4.24
CA ILE A 179 -11.08 13.86 4.16
C ILE A 179 -12.60 13.70 4.18
N GLY A 180 -13.11 12.80 3.34
CA GLY A 180 -14.53 12.49 3.23
C GLY A 180 -15.31 13.37 2.26
N ALA A 181 -14.80 14.54 1.86
CA ALA A 181 -15.40 15.34 0.80
C ALA A 181 -15.01 14.81 -0.58
N ILE A 182 -13.70 14.72 -0.84
CA ILE A 182 -13.12 14.31 -2.11
C ILE A 182 -12.02 13.30 -1.82
N ASN A 183 -12.08 12.14 -2.46
CA ASN A 183 -11.00 11.16 -2.42
C ASN A 183 -9.91 11.56 -3.41
N THR A 184 -8.65 11.52 -2.99
CA THR A 184 -7.51 11.87 -3.84
C THR A 184 -6.57 10.68 -4.02
N ASN A 185 -6.26 10.32 -5.26
CA ASN A 185 -5.20 9.34 -5.57
C ASN A 185 -4.08 10.05 -6.34
N TRP A 186 -2.85 10.01 -5.83
CA TRP A 186 -1.71 10.63 -6.47
C TRP A 186 -0.99 9.67 -7.41
N VAL A 187 -0.43 10.22 -8.49
CA VAL A 187 0.45 9.52 -9.41
C VAL A 187 1.84 10.12 -9.30
N LEU A 188 2.81 9.26 -9.01
CA LEU A 188 4.21 9.61 -8.85
C LEU A 188 5.00 9.21 -10.09
N ASP A 189 6.01 9.99 -10.44
CA ASP A 189 7.01 9.59 -11.44
C ASP A 189 8.14 8.77 -10.80
N GLY A 190 9.11 8.32 -11.62
CA GLY A 190 10.26 7.54 -11.15
C GLY A 190 11.21 8.29 -10.21
N THR A 191 11.06 9.60 -10.08
CA THR A 191 11.80 10.43 -9.11
C THR A 191 11.02 10.63 -7.81
N GLY A 192 9.79 10.09 -7.72
CA GLY A 192 8.89 10.30 -6.59
C GLY A 192 8.23 11.67 -6.56
N ALA A 193 8.24 12.40 -7.67
CA ALA A 193 7.51 13.66 -7.80
C ALA A 193 6.05 13.38 -8.14
N THR A 194 5.12 14.13 -7.55
CA THR A 194 3.70 14.08 -7.91
C THR A 194 3.48 14.77 -9.25
N ILE A 195 2.99 14.03 -10.25
CA ILE A 195 2.81 14.53 -11.62
C ILE A 195 1.36 14.53 -12.08
N ALA A 196 0.52 13.68 -11.50
CA ALA A 196 -0.92 13.66 -11.71
C ALA A 196 -1.62 13.28 -10.40
N LYS A 197 -2.92 13.52 -10.33
CA LYS A 197 -3.81 12.96 -9.31
C LYS A 197 -5.22 12.81 -9.85
N THR A 198 -5.97 11.87 -9.30
CA THR A 198 -7.42 11.83 -9.48
C THR A 198 -8.10 12.38 -8.25
N GLU A 199 -9.19 13.11 -8.46
CA GLU A 199 -10.10 13.55 -7.40
C GLU A 199 -11.50 13.02 -7.70
N TYR A 200 -12.15 12.41 -6.71
CA TYR A 200 -13.52 11.91 -6.82
C TYR A 200 -14.40 12.47 -5.70
N ASP A 201 -15.42 13.23 -6.10
CA ASP A 201 -16.49 13.66 -5.20
C ASP A 201 -17.55 12.55 -5.11
N ARG A 202 -17.60 11.88 -3.96
CA ARG A 202 -18.54 10.77 -3.72
C ARG A 202 -20.01 11.20 -3.70
N LYS A 203 -20.29 12.46 -3.42
CA LYS A 203 -21.66 12.96 -3.31
C LYS A 203 -22.26 13.20 -4.70
N ASP A 204 -21.48 13.82 -5.57
CA ASP A 204 -21.95 14.25 -6.89
C ASP A 204 -21.55 13.25 -8.00
N GLY A 205 -20.66 12.30 -7.69
CA GLY A 205 -20.12 11.34 -8.65
C GLY A 205 -19.10 11.97 -9.61
N ASP A 206 -18.58 13.15 -9.28
CA ASP A 206 -17.68 13.89 -10.16
C ASP A 206 -16.25 13.39 -10.00
N TRP A 207 -15.73 12.77 -11.06
CA TRP A 207 -14.35 12.33 -11.17
C TRP A 207 -13.53 13.30 -12.03
N ARG A 208 -12.29 13.57 -11.63
CA ARG A 208 -11.35 14.44 -12.36
C ARG A 208 -9.96 13.85 -12.36
N LEU A 209 -9.29 13.91 -13.52
CA LEU A 209 -7.84 13.76 -13.62
C LEU A 209 -7.20 15.14 -13.69
N LEU A 210 -6.28 15.40 -12.76
CA LEU A 210 -5.50 16.62 -12.71
C LEU A 210 -4.03 16.30 -13.01
N VAL A 211 -3.39 17.14 -13.82
CA VAL A 211 -1.95 17.07 -14.12
C VAL A 211 -1.25 18.27 -13.51
N ARG A 212 -0.03 18.06 -13.02
CA ARG A 212 0.78 19.11 -12.41
C ARG A 212 1.53 19.90 -13.47
N VAL A 213 1.39 21.23 -13.43
CA VAL A 213 2.20 22.16 -14.23
C VAL A 213 2.76 23.23 -13.28
N GLY A 214 4.05 23.13 -13.00
CA GLY A 214 4.69 23.92 -11.94
C GLY A 214 4.08 23.61 -10.57
N PRO A 215 3.71 24.63 -9.77
CA PRO A 215 3.10 24.41 -8.46
C PRO A 215 1.59 24.15 -8.52
N LYS A 216 0.96 24.17 -9.70
CA LYS A 216 -0.50 24.14 -9.87
C LYS A 216 -0.98 22.83 -10.47
N TRP A 217 -2.21 22.48 -10.12
CA TRP A 217 -2.96 21.35 -10.66
C TRP A 217 -3.96 21.85 -11.71
N TYR A 218 -4.00 21.19 -12.86
CA TYR A 218 -4.93 21.51 -13.96
C TYR A 218 -5.77 20.29 -14.30
N PRO A 219 -7.11 20.39 -14.30
CA PRO A 219 -7.95 19.30 -14.78
C PRO A 219 -7.73 19.10 -16.28
N VAL A 220 -7.42 17.88 -16.68
CA VAL A 220 -7.21 17.51 -18.09
C VAL A 220 -8.29 16.55 -18.59
N LEU A 221 -9.00 15.88 -17.68
CA LEU A 221 -10.16 15.05 -17.95
C LEU A 221 -11.13 15.15 -16.77
N SER A 222 -12.43 15.12 -17.05
CA SER A 222 -13.48 15.07 -16.05
C SER A 222 -14.61 14.20 -16.57
N GLU A 223 -15.24 13.45 -15.68
CA GLU A 223 -16.36 12.57 -15.99
C GLU A 223 -17.32 12.54 -14.80
N ASN A 224 -18.62 12.50 -15.08
CA ASN A 224 -19.60 12.19 -14.04
C ASN A 224 -19.78 10.66 -14.02
N ALA A 225 -19.27 10.03 -12.98
CA ALA A 225 -19.13 8.59 -12.82
C ALA A 225 -19.69 8.14 -11.46
N PRO A 226 -21.02 8.19 -11.25
CA PRO A 226 -21.64 7.98 -9.94
C PRO A 226 -21.55 6.52 -9.42
N LEU A 227 -21.19 5.58 -10.29
CA LEU A 227 -21.12 4.15 -9.96
C LEU A 227 -19.73 3.57 -10.26
N ASP A 228 -19.23 3.79 -11.48
CA ASP A 228 -17.98 3.21 -11.96
C ASP A 228 -16.99 4.32 -12.29
N GLU A 229 -16.21 4.74 -11.29
CA GLU A 229 -15.18 5.77 -11.48
C GLU A 229 -14.00 5.26 -12.33
N PRO A 230 -13.45 6.09 -13.24
CA PRO A 230 -12.25 5.74 -13.97
C PRO A 230 -11.04 5.50 -13.04
N LEU A 231 -10.23 4.50 -13.36
CA LEU A 231 -9.00 4.19 -12.63
C LEU A 231 -7.76 4.60 -13.44
N VAL A 232 -6.83 5.27 -12.77
CA VAL A 232 -5.49 5.51 -13.31
C VAL A 232 -4.56 4.43 -12.77
N VAL A 233 -4.24 3.46 -13.63
CA VAL A 233 -3.44 2.27 -13.26
C VAL A 233 -1.93 2.45 -13.41
N GLY A 234 -1.49 3.55 -14.02
CA GLY A 234 -0.07 3.85 -14.17
C GLY A 234 0.24 4.82 -15.30
N LEU A 235 1.52 5.04 -15.50
CA LEU A 235 2.04 5.86 -16.59
C LEU A 235 2.29 4.98 -17.81
N GLY A 236 1.85 5.45 -18.98
CA GLY A 236 2.28 4.85 -20.25
C GLY A 236 3.80 4.98 -20.42
N PRO A 237 4.43 4.11 -21.23
CA PRO A 237 5.85 4.23 -21.54
C PRO A 237 6.15 5.63 -22.08
N ALA A 238 7.22 6.23 -21.58
CA ALA A 238 7.69 7.52 -22.09
C ALA A 238 7.99 7.36 -23.58
N ARG A 239 7.19 7.99 -24.44
CA ARG A 239 7.54 8.13 -25.85
C ARG A 239 8.73 9.07 -25.89
N THR A 240 9.92 8.53 -26.17
CA THR A 240 11.06 9.36 -26.52
C THR A 240 10.64 10.14 -27.77
N PRO A 241 10.64 11.50 -27.74
CA PRO A 241 10.42 12.25 -28.96
C PRO A 241 11.52 11.87 -29.97
N CYS A 242 11.11 11.45 -31.16
CA CYS A 242 12.01 11.22 -32.30
C CYS A 242 12.65 12.53 -32.77
#